data_AF-A0A1E7HXV9-F1
#
_entry.id   AF-A0A1E7HXV9-F1
#
_cell.length_a   1.000
_cell.length_b   1.000
_cell.length_c   1.000
_cell.angle_alpha   90.00
_cell.angle_beta   90.00
_cell.angle_gamma   90.00
#
_symmetry.space_group_name_H-M   'P 1'
#
loop_
_entity.id
_entity.type
_entity.pdbx_description
1 polymer ?
#
loop_
_entity_poly.entity_id
_entity_poly.type
_entity_poly.pdbx_seq_one_letter_code
_entity_poly.pdbx_strand_id
1 'polypeptide(L)'
;MKKQTAAVVTKAIESKSETARNEALFEIRSLKKDLAKLEKELSSKKCIVEDPAFDLVHSAFEIFRHTQVMSENKKLTEEIDESLEKSSFKDFLDSKGARILKKPEGWHWISPAGEMHYLGVGSDAQGAAKKLESIVSKRSKPAAKKAAVKKAAVKEAPVEDPAKDEVVKEPKKGKGK
;
A
#
# COMPACT_ATOMS: atom_id res chain seq x y z
N MET A 1 -10.78 3.26 -15.92
CA MET A 1 -11.22 4.67 -15.79
C MET A 1 -10.63 5.37 -14.56
N LYS A 2 -10.83 4.89 -13.32
CA LYS A 2 -10.35 5.56 -12.08
C LYS A 2 -8.87 6.01 -12.10
N LYS A 3 -7.95 5.14 -12.55
CA LYS A 3 -6.51 5.46 -12.64
C LYS A 3 -6.18 6.56 -13.66
N GLN A 4 -6.91 6.62 -14.78
CA GLN A 4 -6.72 7.64 -15.80
C GLN A 4 -7.23 9.00 -15.33
N THR A 5 -8.38 9.02 -14.65
CA THR A 5 -8.91 10.24 -14.03
C THR A 5 -7.97 10.78 -12.96
N ALA A 6 -7.42 9.92 -12.09
CA ALA A 6 -6.46 10.35 -11.08
C ALA A 6 -5.19 10.95 -11.69
N ALA A 7 -4.63 10.33 -12.74
CA ALA A 7 -3.46 10.88 -13.43
C ALA A 7 -3.71 12.27 -14.05
N VAL A 8 -4.90 12.50 -14.61
CA VAL A 8 -5.29 13.82 -15.14
C VAL A 8 -5.38 14.85 -14.02
N VAL A 9 -5.95 14.48 -12.87
CA VAL A 9 -6.06 15.36 -11.69
C VAL A 9 -4.69 15.68 -11.12
N THR A 10 -3.82 14.68 -10.92
CA THR A 10 -2.46 14.90 -10.40
C THR A 10 -1.66 15.82 -11.32
N LYS A 11 -1.77 15.65 -12.65
CA LYS A 11 -1.12 16.54 -13.62
C LYS A 11 -1.65 17.99 -13.54
N ALA A 12 -2.95 18.17 -13.32
CA ALA A 12 -3.54 19.50 -13.13
C ALA A 12 -3.04 20.16 -11.83
N ILE A 13 -2.92 19.38 -10.74
CA ILE A 13 -2.37 19.84 -9.46
C ILE A 13 -0.89 20.25 -9.61
N GLU A 14 -0.10 19.46 -10.33
CA GLU A 14 1.30 19.75 -10.62
C GLU A 14 1.44 21.05 -11.44
N SER A 15 0.64 21.21 -12.49
CA SER A 15 0.62 22.44 -13.29
C SER A 15 0.26 23.67 -12.45
N LYS A 16 -0.73 23.57 -11.57
CA LYS A 16 -1.09 24.66 -10.65
C LYS A 16 0.03 24.99 -9.67
N SER A 17 0.74 23.96 -9.18
CA SER A 17 1.89 24.12 -8.29
C SER A 17 3.07 24.78 -9.00
N GLU A 18 3.27 24.48 -10.28
CA GLU A 18 4.26 25.15 -11.12
C GLU A 18 3.95 26.62 -11.35
N THR A 19 2.70 26.96 -11.65
CA THR A 19 2.27 28.36 -11.74
C THR A 19 2.51 29.10 -10.43
N ALA A 20 2.06 28.53 -9.30
CA ALA A 20 2.28 29.13 -7.98
C ALA A 20 3.77 29.32 -7.66
N ARG A 21 4.62 28.35 -8.03
CA ARG A 21 6.08 28.46 -7.88
C ARG A 21 6.64 29.64 -8.69
N ASN A 22 6.21 29.79 -9.93
CA ASN A 22 6.69 30.87 -10.80
C ASN A 22 6.24 32.25 -10.29
N GLU A 23 4.99 32.35 -9.80
CA GLU A 23 4.45 33.56 -9.17
C GLU A 23 5.21 33.90 -7.88
N ALA A 24 5.46 32.92 -7.00
CA ALA A 24 6.27 33.12 -5.80
C ALA A 24 7.70 33.61 -6.13
N LEU A 25 8.33 33.05 -7.17
CA LEU A 25 9.65 33.48 -7.63
C LEU A 25 9.64 34.91 -8.19
N PHE A 26 8.55 35.30 -8.85
CA PHE A 26 8.36 36.68 -9.29
C PHE A 26 8.29 37.62 -8.08
N GLU A 27 7.44 37.33 -7.10
CA GLU A 27 7.29 38.14 -5.89
C GLU A 27 8.58 38.23 -5.08
N ILE A 28 9.36 37.14 -4.97
CA ILE A 28 10.68 37.16 -4.32
C ILE A 28 11.63 38.13 -5.04
N ARG A 29 11.57 38.21 -6.37
CA ARG A 29 12.43 39.13 -7.14
C ARG A 29 11.98 40.58 -6.97
N SER A 30 10.67 40.84 -6.89
CA SER A 30 10.12 42.16 -6.61
C SER A 30 10.51 42.61 -5.20
N LEU A 31 10.21 41.80 -4.18
CA LEU A 31 10.56 42.06 -2.78
C LEU A 31 12.05 42.36 -2.59
N LYS A 32 12.94 41.64 -3.27
CA LYS A 32 14.39 41.90 -3.22
C LYS A 32 14.77 43.30 -3.73
N LYS A 33 14.10 43.79 -4.78
CA LYS A 33 14.33 45.14 -5.32
C LYS A 33 13.84 46.19 -4.34
N ASP A 34 12.65 45.98 -3.77
CA ASP A 34 12.04 46.93 -2.84
C ASP A 34 12.84 47.02 -1.54
N LEU A 35 13.34 45.88 -1.03
CA LEU A 35 14.24 45.87 0.12
C LEU A 35 15.55 46.61 -0.16
N ALA A 36 16.14 46.42 -1.35
CA ALA A 36 17.37 47.15 -1.73
C ALA A 36 17.13 48.66 -1.86
N LYS A 37 15.94 49.05 -2.35
CA LYS A 37 15.53 50.47 -2.41
C LYS A 37 15.38 51.06 -1.01
N LEU A 38 14.65 50.37 -0.13
CA LEU A 38 14.48 50.78 1.26
C LEU A 38 15.81 50.88 2.00
N GLU A 39 16.70 49.90 1.84
CA GLU A 39 18.05 49.92 2.44
C GLU A 39 18.83 51.16 1.99
N LYS A 40 18.79 51.49 0.69
CA LYS A 40 19.45 52.68 0.13
C LYS A 40 18.87 53.97 0.70
N GLU A 41 17.55 54.07 0.82
CA GLU A 41 16.87 55.24 1.36
C GLU A 41 17.24 55.47 2.83
N LEU A 42 17.12 54.41 3.66
CA LEU A 42 17.45 54.45 5.08
C LEU A 42 18.94 54.72 5.35
N SER A 43 19.81 54.30 4.45
CA SER A 43 21.26 54.54 4.55
C SER A 43 21.68 55.92 4.02
N SER A 44 20.80 56.65 3.33
CA SER A 44 21.12 57.92 2.72
C SER A 44 20.93 59.09 3.68
N LYS A 45 21.81 60.10 3.60
CA LYS A 45 21.67 61.35 4.38
C LYS A 45 20.55 62.26 3.86
N LYS A 46 19.98 61.96 2.69
CA LYS A 46 18.90 62.73 2.04
C LYS A 46 17.62 61.91 2.14
N CYS A 47 16.80 62.24 3.14
CA CYS A 47 15.53 61.59 3.41
C CYS A 47 14.48 62.01 2.36
N ILE A 48 14.51 61.39 1.18
CA ILE A 48 13.36 61.37 0.27
C ILE A 48 12.71 60.01 0.50
N VAL A 49 11.68 59.98 1.33
CA VAL A 49 10.96 58.75 1.68
C VAL A 49 9.82 58.60 0.69
N GLU A 50 9.94 57.67 -0.25
CA GLU A 50 8.78 57.08 -0.91
C GLU A 50 8.38 55.88 -0.07
N ASP A 51 7.21 55.89 0.59
CA ASP A 51 6.79 54.83 1.50
C ASP A 51 6.67 53.48 0.76
N PRO A 52 7.62 52.53 0.95
CA PRO A 52 7.59 51.24 0.27
C PRO A 52 6.93 50.15 1.12
N ALA A 53 6.39 50.51 2.31
CA ALA A 53 5.93 49.53 3.29
C ALA A 53 4.80 48.65 2.75
N PHE A 54 3.90 49.24 1.96
CA PHE A 54 2.80 48.50 1.35
C PHE A 54 3.30 47.44 0.37
N ASP A 55 4.20 47.79 -0.55
CA ASP A 55 4.74 46.88 -1.55
C ASP A 55 5.52 45.72 -0.90
N LEU A 56 6.32 46.03 0.13
CA LEU A 56 7.07 45.03 0.90
C LEU A 56 6.14 44.01 1.58
N VAL A 57 5.09 44.49 2.24
CA VAL A 57 4.11 43.63 2.94
C VAL A 57 3.30 42.83 1.92
N HIS A 58 2.90 43.45 0.80
CA HIS A 58 2.14 42.79 -0.25
C HIS A 58 2.92 41.64 -0.88
N SER A 59 4.16 41.88 -1.33
CA SER A 59 4.98 40.80 -1.90
C SER A 59 5.29 39.71 -0.88
N ALA A 60 5.54 40.04 0.39
CA ALA A 60 5.71 39.02 1.43
C ALA A 60 4.46 38.15 1.63
N PHE A 61 3.28 38.78 1.60
CA PHE A 61 2.00 38.08 1.72
C PHE A 61 1.70 37.18 0.52
N GLU A 62 1.96 37.64 -0.70
CA GLU A 62 1.75 36.83 -1.91
C GLU A 62 2.72 35.64 -1.94
N ILE A 63 3.99 35.81 -1.54
CA ILE A 63 4.93 34.68 -1.38
C ILE A 63 4.36 33.62 -0.44
N PHE A 64 3.84 34.05 0.73
CA PHE A 64 3.18 33.14 1.66
C PHE A 64 1.99 32.43 1.00
N ARG A 65 1.12 33.16 0.30
CA ARG A 65 -0.07 32.60 -0.36
C ARG A 65 0.30 31.55 -1.40
N HIS A 66 1.28 31.82 -2.26
CA HIS A 66 1.72 30.88 -3.29
C HIS A 66 2.40 29.64 -2.70
N THR A 67 3.23 29.82 -1.69
CA THR A 67 3.89 28.68 -1.00
C THR A 67 2.89 27.80 -0.27
N GLN A 68 1.83 28.39 0.31
CA GLN A 68 0.74 27.64 0.92
C GLN A 68 0.01 26.77 -0.11
N VAL A 69 -0.31 27.32 -1.30
CA VAL A 69 -0.92 26.55 -2.40
C VAL A 69 -0.04 25.36 -2.80
N MET A 70 1.28 25.55 -2.87
CA MET A 70 2.22 24.46 -3.17
C MET A 70 2.20 23.37 -2.09
N SER A 71 2.17 23.76 -0.81
CA SER A 71 2.11 22.83 0.31
C SER A 71 0.82 21.99 0.31
N GLU A 72 -0.33 22.65 0.10
CA GLU A 72 -1.63 21.99 0.03
C GLU A 72 -1.73 21.03 -1.16
N ASN A 73 -1.25 21.45 -2.33
CA ASN A 73 -1.22 20.61 -3.52
C ASN A 73 -0.34 19.37 -3.35
N LYS A 74 0.79 19.49 -2.63
CA LYS A 74 1.64 18.35 -2.30
C LYS A 74 0.87 17.34 -1.43
N LYS A 75 0.21 17.82 -0.38
CA LYS A 75 -0.61 16.99 0.49
C LYS A 75 -1.74 16.28 -0.27
N LEU A 76 -2.43 16.99 -1.17
CA LEU A 76 -3.48 16.40 -2.01
C LEU A 76 -2.95 15.30 -2.92
N THR A 77 -1.75 15.46 -3.47
CA THR A 77 -1.12 14.42 -4.29
C THR A 77 -0.82 13.17 -3.47
N GLU A 78 -0.27 13.33 -2.26
CA GLU A 78 0.00 12.22 -1.34
C GLU A 78 -1.30 11.47 -0.96
N GLU A 79 -2.38 12.19 -0.67
CA GLU A 79 -3.69 11.61 -0.37
C GLU A 79 -4.28 10.83 -1.56
N ILE A 80 -4.12 11.35 -2.79
CA ILE A 80 -4.53 10.66 -4.01
C ILE A 80 -3.75 9.35 -4.15
N ASP A 81 -2.43 9.38 -4.00
CA ASP A 81 -1.57 8.21 -4.14
C ASP A 81 -1.92 7.12 -3.11
N GLU A 82 -2.09 7.50 -1.83
CA GLU A 82 -2.55 6.57 -0.80
C GLU A 82 -3.90 5.95 -1.13
N SER A 83 -4.85 6.75 -1.62
CA SER A 83 -6.19 6.28 -1.97
C SER A 83 -6.17 5.31 -3.14
N LEU A 84 -5.31 5.56 -4.14
CA LEU A 84 -5.09 4.68 -5.28
C LEU A 84 -4.44 3.36 -4.85
N GLU A 85 -3.46 3.42 -3.95
CA GLU A 85 -2.83 2.21 -3.41
C GLU A 85 -3.85 1.35 -2.65
N LYS A 86 -4.62 1.96 -1.74
CA LYS A 86 -5.70 1.28 -1.01
C LYS A 86 -6.75 0.69 -1.95
N SER A 87 -7.12 1.39 -3.03
CA SER A 87 -8.04 0.86 -4.05
C SER A 87 -7.42 -0.31 -4.80
N SER A 88 -6.12 -0.27 -5.09
CA SER A 88 -5.43 -1.33 -5.84
C SER A 88 -5.42 -2.67 -5.09
N PHE A 89 -5.26 -2.65 -3.75
CA PHE A 89 -5.36 -3.87 -2.95
C PHE A 89 -6.76 -4.46 -2.94
N LYS A 90 -7.79 -3.62 -2.90
CA LYS A 90 -9.19 -4.08 -3.00
C LYS A 90 -9.49 -4.67 -4.38
N ASP A 91 -9.10 -3.97 -5.44
CA ASP A 91 -9.26 -4.45 -6.82
C ASP A 91 -8.51 -5.79 -7.02
N PHE A 92 -7.32 -5.95 -6.43
CA PHE A 92 -6.58 -7.22 -6.45
C PHE A 92 -7.36 -8.34 -5.76
N LEU A 93 -7.85 -8.10 -4.54
CA LEU A 93 -8.63 -9.07 -3.78
C LEU A 93 -9.89 -9.49 -4.53
N ASP A 94 -10.65 -8.52 -5.05
CA ASP A 94 -11.87 -8.76 -5.83
C ASP A 94 -11.56 -9.55 -7.11
N SER A 95 -10.46 -9.23 -7.81
CA SER A 95 -10.03 -9.94 -9.02
C SER A 95 -9.66 -11.41 -8.76
N LYS A 96 -9.20 -11.72 -7.55
CA LYS A 96 -8.89 -13.09 -7.10
C LYS A 96 -10.11 -13.79 -6.49
N GLY A 97 -11.26 -13.12 -6.43
CA GLY A 97 -12.50 -13.67 -5.88
C GLY A 97 -12.57 -13.63 -4.36
N ALA A 98 -11.69 -12.88 -3.70
CA ALA A 98 -11.81 -12.65 -2.26
C ALA A 98 -12.97 -11.71 -1.96
N ARG A 99 -13.67 -11.92 -0.84
CA ARG A 99 -14.84 -11.15 -0.42
C ARG A 99 -14.83 -10.89 1.07
N ILE A 100 -15.49 -9.82 1.49
CA ILE A 100 -15.74 -9.57 2.91
C ILE A 100 -16.94 -10.42 3.35
N LEU A 101 -16.72 -11.33 4.31
CA LEU A 101 -17.77 -12.12 4.95
C LEU A 101 -18.04 -11.59 6.35
N LYS A 102 -19.23 -11.88 6.88
CA LYS A 102 -19.67 -11.46 8.22
C LYS A 102 -19.29 -12.45 9.33
N LYS A 103 -18.90 -13.69 8.99
CA LYS A 103 -18.57 -14.75 9.95
C LYS A 103 -17.42 -15.62 9.44
N PRO A 104 -16.21 -15.55 10.05
CA PRO A 104 -15.73 -14.42 10.85
C PRO A 104 -15.77 -13.11 10.03
N GLU A 105 -15.80 -11.96 10.70
CA GLU A 105 -15.88 -10.68 9.98
C GLU A 105 -14.54 -10.33 9.34
N GLY A 106 -14.53 -10.17 8.01
CA GLY A 106 -13.34 -9.71 7.29
C GLY A 106 -13.16 -10.34 5.91
N TRP A 107 -11.98 -10.16 5.33
CA TRP A 107 -11.62 -10.68 4.02
C TRP A 107 -11.45 -12.20 4.04
N HIS A 108 -12.10 -12.87 3.10
CA HIS A 108 -12.03 -14.30 2.89
C HIS A 108 -11.76 -14.60 1.43
N TRP A 109 -11.03 -15.68 1.18
CA TRP A 109 -10.84 -16.22 -0.16
C TRP A 109 -11.15 -17.70 -0.17
N ILE A 110 -11.95 -18.14 -1.14
CA ILE A 110 -12.27 -19.56 -1.32
C ILE A 110 -11.35 -20.08 -2.42
N SER A 111 -10.53 -21.06 -2.08
CA SER A 111 -9.60 -21.65 -3.03
C SER A 111 -10.36 -22.46 -4.09
N PRO A 112 -9.78 -22.73 -5.27
CA PRO A 112 -10.39 -23.61 -6.27
C PRO A 112 -10.75 -25.01 -5.77
N ALA A 113 -10.19 -25.46 -4.64
CA ALA A 113 -10.55 -26.73 -4.00
C ALA A 113 -11.73 -26.62 -3.01
N GLY A 114 -12.33 -25.43 -2.89
CA GLY A 114 -13.45 -25.16 -1.98
C GLY A 114 -13.06 -24.77 -0.56
N GLU A 115 -11.76 -24.69 -0.24
CA GLU A 115 -11.29 -24.32 1.09
C GLU A 115 -11.40 -22.81 1.34
N MET A 116 -12.00 -22.42 2.47
CA MET A 116 -12.14 -21.01 2.86
C MET A 116 -10.94 -20.55 3.70
N HIS A 117 -10.24 -19.52 3.23
CA HIS A 117 -9.12 -18.89 3.92
C HIS A 117 -9.50 -17.51 4.45
N TYR A 118 -9.31 -17.29 5.74
CA TYR A 118 -9.41 -15.96 6.34
C TYR A 118 -8.13 -15.17 6.06
N LEU A 119 -8.27 -14.01 5.42
CA LEU A 119 -7.16 -13.14 5.02
C LEU A 119 -6.92 -12.00 6.01
N GLY A 120 -7.93 -11.55 6.75
CA GLY A 120 -7.78 -10.50 7.75
C GLY A 120 -9.04 -9.69 7.96
N VAL A 121 -8.97 -8.69 8.84
CA VAL A 121 -10.09 -7.79 9.15
C VAL A 121 -10.49 -6.96 7.93
N GLY A 122 -11.76 -6.59 7.82
CA GLY A 122 -12.29 -5.91 6.62
C GLY A 122 -11.63 -4.56 6.29
N SER A 123 -11.09 -3.87 7.28
CA SER A 123 -10.39 -2.59 7.12
C SER A 123 -8.97 -2.74 6.53
N ASP A 124 -8.34 -3.91 6.64
CA ASP A 124 -6.96 -4.15 6.22
C ASP A 124 -6.89 -4.89 4.87
N ALA A 125 -7.18 -4.17 3.79
CA ALA A 125 -7.10 -4.72 2.43
C ALA A 125 -5.64 -5.06 2.04
N GLN A 126 -4.65 -4.31 2.53
CA GLN A 126 -3.23 -4.53 2.19
C GLN A 126 -2.71 -5.83 2.81
N GLY A 127 -2.96 -6.05 4.11
CA GLY A 127 -2.59 -7.29 4.78
C GLY A 127 -3.32 -8.49 4.19
N ALA A 128 -4.60 -8.35 3.85
CA ALA A 128 -5.36 -9.39 3.17
C ALA A 128 -4.79 -9.73 1.79
N ALA A 129 -4.43 -8.73 0.98
CA ALA A 129 -3.82 -8.92 -0.34
C ALA A 129 -2.48 -9.67 -0.26
N LYS A 130 -1.60 -9.26 0.68
CA LYS A 130 -0.31 -9.93 0.93
C LYS A 130 -0.48 -11.38 1.34
N LYS A 131 -1.44 -11.69 2.23
CA LYS A 131 -1.73 -13.07 2.63
C LYS A 131 -2.25 -13.90 1.46
N LEU A 132 -3.16 -13.35 0.66
CA LEU A 132 -3.69 -14.04 -0.51
C LEU A 132 -2.59 -14.36 -1.53
N GLU A 133 -1.72 -13.39 -1.83
CA GLU A 133 -0.57 -13.59 -2.71
C GLU A 133 0.36 -14.70 -2.20
N SER A 134 0.61 -14.74 -0.88
CA SER A 134 1.42 -15.81 -0.27
C SER A 134 0.79 -17.21 -0.40
N ILE A 135 -0.54 -17.31 -0.36
CA ILE A 135 -1.25 -18.59 -0.51
C ILE A 135 -1.23 -19.05 -1.97
N VAL A 136 -1.52 -18.13 -2.90
CA VAL A 136 -1.56 -18.42 -4.34
C VAL A 136 -0.17 -18.78 -4.88
N SER A 137 0.87 -18.05 -4.46
CA SER A 137 2.26 -18.31 -4.91
C SER A 137 2.82 -19.64 -4.39
N LYS A 138 2.49 -20.05 -3.16
CA LYS A 138 2.88 -21.37 -2.63
C LYS A 138 2.28 -22.54 -3.43
N ARG A 139 1.09 -22.37 -3.99
CA ARG A 139 0.40 -23.38 -4.79
C ARG A 139 0.97 -23.52 -6.22
N SER A 140 1.75 -22.54 -6.69
CA SER A 140 2.31 -22.51 -8.05
C SER A 140 3.69 -23.17 -8.18
N LYS A 141 4.34 -23.62 -7.10
CA LYS A 141 5.58 -24.39 -7.21
C LYS A 141 5.24 -25.84 -7.57
N PRO A 142 5.57 -26.32 -8.79
CA PRO A 142 5.43 -27.74 -9.09
C PRO A 142 6.45 -28.48 -8.23
N ALA A 143 5.98 -29.40 -7.38
CA ALA A 143 6.86 -30.40 -6.80
C ALA A 143 7.54 -31.13 -7.96
N ALA A 144 8.86 -30.96 -8.11
CA ALA A 144 9.64 -31.69 -9.09
C ALA A 144 9.37 -33.19 -8.89
N LYS A 145 8.73 -33.81 -9.88
CA LYS A 145 8.53 -35.25 -9.95
C LYS A 145 9.89 -35.92 -9.84
N LYS A 146 10.16 -36.58 -8.71
CA LYS A 146 11.19 -37.62 -8.65
C LYS A 146 10.76 -38.74 -9.59
N ALA A 147 11.37 -38.77 -10.78
CA ALA A 147 11.25 -39.88 -11.71
C ALA A 147 11.94 -41.12 -11.13
N ALA A 148 11.24 -42.24 -11.25
CA ALA A 148 11.63 -43.57 -10.79
C ALA A 148 12.71 -44.22 -11.68
N VAL A 149 13.48 -45.16 -11.12
CA VAL A 149 14.01 -46.30 -11.88
C VAL A 149 13.81 -47.60 -11.08
N LYS A 150 13.15 -48.55 -11.77
CA LYS A 150 12.84 -49.94 -11.39
C LYS A 150 14.04 -50.89 -11.60
N LYS A 151 14.09 -52.01 -10.86
CA LYS A 151 14.31 -53.41 -11.34
C LYS A 151 14.34 -54.35 -10.11
N ALA A 152 13.33 -55.19 -9.86
CA ALA A 152 13.00 -56.48 -10.48
C ALA A 152 13.87 -57.67 -10.00
N ALA A 153 13.29 -58.60 -9.23
CA ALA A 153 13.36 -60.05 -9.47
C ALA A 153 12.43 -60.82 -8.50
N VAL A 154 11.56 -61.63 -9.08
CA VAL A 154 10.63 -62.59 -8.47
C VAL A 154 11.34 -63.92 -8.21
N LYS A 155 10.98 -64.64 -7.14
CA LYS A 155 11.04 -66.11 -7.05
C LYS A 155 9.86 -66.64 -6.21
N GLU A 156 9.03 -67.44 -6.85
CA GLU A 156 7.95 -68.30 -6.32
C GLU A 156 8.54 -69.40 -5.40
N ALA A 157 8.05 -69.61 -4.17
CA ALA A 157 6.96 -70.53 -3.70
C ALA A 157 7.59 -71.69 -2.86
N PRO A 158 6.88 -72.46 -1.97
CA PRO A 158 5.43 -72.58 -1.82
C PRO A 158 4.82 -72.60 -0.37
N VAL A 159 3.51 -72.36 -0.37
CA VAL A 159 2.37 -72.70 0.53
C VAL A 159 2.58 -73.61 1.76
N GLU A 160 2.08 -73.18 2.93
CA GLU A 160 1.15 -73.93 3.82
C GLU A 160 0.56 -73.01 4.93
N ASP A 161 -0.77 -73.00 5.03
CA ASP A 161 -1.62 -72.47 6.12
C ASP A 161 -1.81 -73.56 7.21
N PRO A 162 -2.49 -73.38 8.37
CA PRO A 162 -3.04 -72.17 9.02
C PRO A 162 -2.82 -72.14 10.57
N ALA A 163 -3.43 -71.14 11.25
CA ALA A 163 -4.12 -71.22 12.56
C ALA A 163 -3.57 -70.40 13.76
N LYS A 164 -4.48 -69.58 14.32
CA LYS A 164 -4.71 -69.24 15.76
C LYS A 164 -3.67 -68.35 16.45
N ASP A 165 -3.96 -67.43 17.38
CA ASP A 165 -5.16 -67.09 18.16
C ASP A 165 -5.06 -65.61 18.61
N GLU A 166 -6.22 -65.06 18.96
CA GLU A 166 -6.48 -63.76 19.60
C GLU A 166 -5.72 -63.54 20.92
N VAL A 167 -5.35 -62.29 21.25
CA VAL A 167 -5.51 -61.76 22.63
C VAL A 167 -5.83 -60.26 22.59
N VAL A 168 -7.08 -59.96 22.94
CA VAL A 168 -7.61 -58.65 23.32
C VAL A 168 -7.11 -58.28 24.72
N LYS A 169 -6.62 -57.05 24.91
CA LYS A 169 -6.22 -56.48 26.22
C LYS A 169 -7.30 -55.50 26.72
N GLU A 170 -8.07 -55.91 27.72
CA GLU A 170 -8.73 -55.00 28.68
C GLU A 170 -7.81 -54.78 29.89
N PRO A 171 -7.77 -53.58 30.50
CA PRO A 171 -7.33 -53.41 31.88
C PRO A 171 -8.49 -53.01 32.80
N LYS A 172 -8.75 -53.85 33.81
CA LYS A 172 -9.60 -53.51 34.97
C LYS A 172 -8.82 -52.75 36.05
N LYS A 173 -9.50 -51.72 36.54
CA LYS A 173 -9.37 -50.93 37.78
C LYS A 173 -8.79 -51.63 39.03
N GLY A 174 -8.15 -50.80 39.88
CA GLY A 174 -8.09 -50.90 41.36
C GLY A 174 -6.81 -50.24 41.88
N LYS A 175 -6.75 -48.99 42.36
CA LYS A 175 -7.24 -48.36 43.61
C LYS A 175 -6.75 -49.04 44.91
N GLY A 176 -5.90 -48.33 45.66
CA GLY A 176 -5.50 -48.59 47.05
C GLY A 176 -4.27 -47.74 47.36
N LYS A 177 -4.45 -46.49 47.80
CA LYS A 177 -4.62 -45.98 49.19
C LYS A 177 -3.28 -45.59 49.78
#